data_AF-A0A256ZIE8-F1
#
_entry.id   AF-A0A256ZIE8-F1
#
_cell.length_a   1.000
_cell.length_b   1.000
_cell.length_c   1.000
_cell.angle_alpha   90.00
_cell.angle_beta   90.00
_cell.angle_gamma   90.00
#
_symmetry.space_group_name_H-M   'P 1'
#
loop_
_entity.id
_entity.type
_entity.pdbx_description
1 polymer ?
#
loop_
_entity_poly.entity_id
_entity_poly.type
_entity_poly.pdbx_seq_one_letter_code
_entity_poly.pdbx_strand_id
1 'polypeptide(L)'
;PVIEEIHVKLGVEAITLAWALLLGATLGGNLTYIGASANVVAVRNLEEHGYRVSFYDFVKLSIPFNTVSVVTGWILYEILWVLS
;
A
#
# COMPACT_ATOMS: atom_id res chain seq x y z
N PRO A 1 -6.11 -18.04 -5.59
CA PRO A 1 -7.19 -18.36 -4.65
C PRO A 1 -8.12 -17.17 -4.32
N VAL A 2 -7.65 -16.08 -3.69
CA VAL A 2 -8.56 -14.98 -3.26
C VAL A 2 -9.17 -14.21 -4.45
N ILE A 3 -8.35 -13.85 -5.44
CA ILE A 3 -8.83 -13.18 -6.67
C ILE A 3 -9.79 -14.09 -7.44
N GLU A 4 -9.49 -15.39 -7.51
CA GLU A 4 -10.33 -16.39 -8.19
C GLU A 4 -11.71 -16.50 -7.55
N GLU A 5 -11.82 -16.37 -6.24
CA GLU A 5 -13.11 -16.42 -5.55
C GLU A 5 -13.90 -15.11 -5.72
N ILE A 6 -13.22 -13.97 -5.63
CA ILE A 6 -13.86 -12.64 -5.66
C ILE A 6 -14.34 -12.28 -7.06
N HIS A 7 -13.59 -12.61 -8.12
CA HIS A 7 -14.00 -12.27 -9.49
C HIS A 7 -15.30 -12.98 -9.89
N VAL A 8 -15.48 -14.25 -9.48
CA VAL A 8 -16.73 -15.01 -9.71
C VAL A 8 -17.90 -14.38 -8.96
N LYS A 9 -17.68 -13.94 -7.72
CA LYS A 9 -18.75 -13.37 -6.88
C LYS A 9 -19.18 -11.96 -7.31
N LEU A 10 -18.23 -11.13 -7.76
CA LEU A 10 -18.49 -9.73 -8.11
C LEU A 10 -18.71 -9.51 -9.61
N GLY A 11 -18.45 -10.50 -10.47
CA GLY A 11 -18.54 -10.35 -11.93
C GLY A 11 -17.53 -9.35 -12.51
N VAL A 12 -16.45 -9.07 -11.78
CA VAL A 12 -15.36 -8.17 -12.20
C VAL A 12 -14.26 -9.00 -12.82
N GLU A 13 -13.52 -8.45 -13.78
CA GLU A 13 -12.40 -9.15 -14.40
C GLU A 13 -11.29 -9.49 -13.38
N ALA A 14 -10.75 -10.71 -13.48
CA ALA A 14 -9.71 -11.18 -12.56
C ALA A 14 -8.42 -10.33 -12.62
N ILE A 15 -8.05 -9.83 -13.81
CA ILE A 15 -6.84 -9.01 -13.96
C ILE A 15 -6.97 -7.66 -13.25
N THR A 16 -8.14 -7.02 -13.33
CA THR A 16 -8.42 -5.75 -12.67
C THR A 16 -8.36 -5.91 -11.16
N LEU A 17 -8.94 -6.99 -10.62
CA LEU A 17 -8.84 -7.33 -9.21
C LEU A 17 -7.40 -7.66 -8.80
N ALA A 18 -6.62 -8.32 -9.66
CA ALA A 18 -5.22 -8.61 -9.40
C ALA A 18 -4.38 -7.33 -9.29
N TRP A 19 -4.57 -6.38 -10.21
CA TRP A 19 -3.89 -5.08 -10.16
C TRP A 19 -4.34 -4.24 -8.98
N ALA A 20 -5.63 -4.20 -8.68
CA ALA A 20 -6.16 -3.50 -7.51
C ALA A 20 -5.57 -4.08 -6.20
N LEU A 21 -5.50 -5.40 -6.08
CA LEU A 21 -4.89 -6.07 -4.93
C LEU A 21 -3.39 -5.79 -4.84
N LEU A 22 -2.67 -5.85 -5.97
CA LEU A 22 -1.24 -5.59 -6.02
C LEU A 22 -0.93 -4.16 -5.59
N LEU A 23 -1.60 -3.17 -6.19
CA LEU A 23 -1.42 -1.74 -5.86
C LEU A 23 -1.78 -1.47 -4.40
N GLY A 24 -2.92 -2.00 -3.93
CA GLY A 24 -3.38 -1.83 -2.56
C GLY A 24 -2.46 -2.49 -1.53
N ALA A 25 -2.00 -3.72 -1.77
CA ALA A 25 -1.16 -4.45 -0.83
C ALA A 25 0.28 -3.89 -0.79
N THR A 26 0.85 -3.53 -1.94
CA THR A 26 2.25 -3.08 -2.02
C THR A 26 2.43 -1.62 -1.62
N LEU A 27 1.57 -0.73 -2.11
CA LEU A 27 1.62 0.68 -1.75
C LEU A 27 1.00 0.85 -0.37
N GLY A 28 -0.25 0.39 -0.21
CA GLY A 28 -1.03 0.51 1.03
C GLY A 28 -0.34 -0.10 2.26
N GLY A 29 0.44 -1.17 2.10
CA GLY A 29 1.16 -1.84 3.19
C GLY A 29 2.13 -0.94 3.96
N ASN A 30 2.62 0.14 3.35
CA ASN A 30 3.55 1.08 3.99
C ASN A 30 2.89 2.03 5.00
N LEU A 31 1.56 1.95 5.19
CA LEU A 31 0.82 2.77 6.16
C LEU A 31 1.34 2.61 7.60
N THR A 32 1.84 1.42 7.92
CA THR A 32 2.43 1.08 9.21
C THR A 32 3.92 0.83 9.05
N TYR A 33 4.71 1.13 10.08
CA TYR A 33 6.16 0.89 9.98
C TYR A 33 6.51 -0.60 9.97
N ILE A 34 5.63 -1.47 10.47
CA ILE A 34 5.80 -2.93 10.44
C ILE A 34 5.49 -3.54 9.06
N GLY A 35 4.84 -2.80 8.17
CA GLY A 35 4.42 -3.30 6.86
C GLY A 35 5.56 -3.46 5.85
N ALA A 36 6.71 -2.81 6.09
CA ALA A 36 7.90 -2.95 5.25
C ALA A 36 9.17 -2.95 6.11
N SER A 37 10.12 -3.83 5.79
CA SER A 37 11.38 -3.97 6.53
C SER A 37 12.20 -2.68 6.56
N ALA A 38 12.16 -1.88 5.49
CA ALA A 38 12.84 -0.58 5.43
C ALA A 38 12.32 0.41 6.50
N ASN A 39 11.00 0.44 6.73
CA ASN A 39 10.40 1.30 7.73
C ASN A 39 10.76 0.85 9.15
N VAL A 40 10.80 -0.46 9.40
CA VAL A 40 11.26 -1.02 10.68
C VAL A 40 12.70 -0.63 10.98
N VAL A 41 13.60 -0.74 9.98
CA VAL A 41 15.01 -0.34 10.13
C VAL A 41 15.14 1.16 10.40
N ALA A 42 14.38 1.99 9.69
CA ALA A 42 14.38 3.44 9.89
C ALA A 42 13.91 3.83 11.30
N VAL A 43 12.81 3.22 11.78
CA VAL A 43 12.30 3.44 13.15
C VAL A 43 13.34 2.99 14.18
N ARG A 44 13.93 1.81 14.01
CA ARG A 44 14.95 1.31 14.92
C ARG A 44 16.18 2.22 14.98
N ASN A 45 16.62 2.74 13.84
CA ASN A 45 17.70 3.72 13.78
C ASN A 45 17.35 5.01 14.54
N LEU A 46 16.11 5.50 14.45
CA LEU A 46 15.66 6.66 15.23
C LEU A 46 15.64 6.38 16.73
N GLU A 47 15.20 5.19 17.13
CA GLU A 47 15.21 4.74 18.54
C GLU A 47 16.62 4.65 19.11
N GLU A 48 17.60 4.18 18.33
CA GLU A 48 19.01 4.15 18.72
C GLU A 48 19.58 5.55 18.98
N HIS A 49 19.05 6.60 18.33
CA HIS A 49 19.40 8.00 18.56
C HIS A 49 18.57 8.68 19.67
N GLY A 50 17.74 7.92 20.39
CA GLY A 50 16.94 8.40 21.52
C GLY A 50 15.55 8.95 21.14
N TYR A 51 15.13 8.87 19.88
CA TYR A 51 13.78 9.25 19.47
C TYR A 51 12.81 8.09 19.64
N ARG A 52 11.72 8.29 20.39
CA ARG A 52 10.64 7.28 20.45
C ARG A 52 9.63 7.54 19.35
N VAL A 53 9.44 6.55 18.49
CA VAL A 53 8.41 6.59 17.45
C VAL A 53 7.25 5.69 17.88
N SER A 54 6.08 6.28 18.13
CA SER A 54 4.89 5.45 18.40
C SER A 54 4.28 4.96 17.08
N PHE A 55 3.60 3.81 17.14
CA PHE A 55 2.84 3.29 16.01
C PHE A 55 1.83 4.32 15.45
N TYR A 56 1.14 5.02 16.35
CA TYR A 56 0.13 5.99 15.95
C TYR A 56 0.75 7.22 15.28
N ASP A 57 1.90 7.70 15.78
CA ASP A 57 2.60 8.83 15.17
C ASP A 57 3.07 8.50 13.75
N PHE A 58 3.61 7.29 13.55
CA PHE A 58 4.01 6.82 12.23
C PHE A 58 2.81 6.72 11.28
N VAL A 59 1.71 6.09 11.72
CA VAL A 59 0.51 5.96 10.88
C VAL A 59 -0.05 7.33 10.50
N LYS A 60 -0.15 8.25 11.46
CA LYS A 60 -0.67 9.61 11.21
C LYS A 60 0.19 10.36 10.19
N LEU A 61 1.51 10.22 10.26
CA LEU A 61 2.42 10.80 9.29
C LEU A 61 2.31 10.10 7.92
N SER A 62 2.18 8.78 7.90
CA SER A 62 2.19 7.97 6.68
C SER A 62 0.89 8.02 5.89
N ILE A 63 -0.26 8.30 6.51
CA ILE A 63 -1.56 8.42 5.82
C ILE A 63 -1.48 9.29 4.55
N PRO A 64 -1.10 10.59 4.61
CA PRO A 64 -1.10 11.45 3.43
C PRO A 64 -0.16 10.95 2.34
N PHE A 65 1.05 10.52 2.70
CA PHE A 65 2.02 10.00 1.72
C PHE A 65 1.53 8.73 1.06
N ASN A 66 0.96 7.82 1.84
CA ASN A 66 0.49 6.54 1.33
C ASN A 66 -0.75 6.71 0.44
N THR A 67 -1.66 7.63 0.81
CA THR A 67 -2.80 7.99 -0.04
C THR A 67 -2.34 8.52 -1.39
N VAL A 68 -1.37 9.45 -1.41
CA VAL A 68 -0.82 9.98 -2.67
C VAL A 68 -0.19 8.86 -3.50
N SER A 69 0.57 7.96 -2.89
CA SER A 69 1.18 6.81 -3.58
C SER A 69 0.12 5.90 -4.21
N VAL A 70 -0.90 5.49 -3.45
CA VAL A 70 -1.98 4.62 -3.93
C VAL A 70 -2.77 5.29 -5.05
N VAL A 71 -3.12 6.56 -4.90
CA VAL A 71 -3.84 7.33 -5.94
C VAL A 71 -3.00 7.45 -7.20
N THR A 72 -1.70 7.71 -7.07
CA THR A 72 -0.79 7.77 -8.22
C THR A 72 -0.71 6.43 -8.94
N GLY A 73 -0.58 5.33 -8.20
CA GLY A 73 -0.55 3.98 -8.76
C GLY A 73 -1.86 3.63 -9.50
N TRP A 74 -3.00 4.03 -8.94
CA TRP A 74 -4.30 3.88 -9.60
C TRP A 74 -4.40 4.70 -10.89
N ILE A 75 -4.01 5.97 -10.88
CA ILE A 75 -4.00 6.84 -12.08
C ILE A 75 -3.11 6.23 -13.17
N LEU A 76 -1.93 5.72 -12.80
CA LEU A 76 -1.03 5.07 -13.76
C LEU A 76 -1.65 3.79 -14.35
N TYR A 77 -2.35 3.00 -13.54
CA TYR A 77 -3.07 1.83 -14.02
C TYR A 77 -4.15 2.21 -15.06
N GLU A 78 -4.96 3.22 -14.77
CA GLU A 78 -5.96 3.73 -15.72
C GLU A 78 -5.31 4.20 -17.04
N ILE A 79 -4.20 4.93 -16.95
CA ILE A 79 -3.49 5.45 -18.14
C ILE A 79 -2.87 4.32 -18.97
N LEU A 80 -2.23 3.35 -18.32
CA LEU A 80 -1.43 2.33 -18.99
C LEU A 80 -2.21 1.10 -19.43
N TRP A 81 -3.39 0.84 -18.83
CA TRP A 81 -4.14 -0.39 -19.06
C TRP A 81 -5.57 -0.15 -19.54
N VAL A 82 -6.22 0.92 -19.09
CA VAL A 82 -7.63 1.20 -19.46
C VAL A 82 -7.72 2.09 -20.71
N LEU A 83 -6.75 2.99 -20.92
CA LEU A 83 -6.71 3.87 -22.10
C LEU A 83 -5.95 3.30 -23.32
N SER A 84 -5.25 2.19 -23.15
CA SER A 84 -4.44 1.48 -24.18
C SER A 84 -5.17 0.28 -24.75
#